data_AF-A0A497MUD5-F1
#
_entry.id   AF-A0A497MUD5-F1
#
_cell.length_a   1.000
_cell.length_b   1.000
_cell.length_c   1.000
_cell.angle_alpha   90.00
_cell.angle_beta   90.00
_cell.angle_gamma   90.00
#
_symmetry.space_group_name_H-M   'P 1'
#
loop_
_entity.id
_entity.type
_entity.pdbx_description
1 polymer ?
#
loop_
_entity_poly.entity_id
_entity_poly.type
_entity_poly.pdbx_seq_one_letter_code
_entity_poly.pdbx_strand_id
1 'polypeptide(L)'
;ADTAITVCLSPEYEFMKAAAEKALEAAINLARPGVKVSQLGAAIQQTIEAMGFKPIRNLTGHSIGRFLIHTGKSIPNVASLDGSKLKPGELYAIEPFVTLPEAEGRVFSGPCGNIYRVVKPKPPKQEPARSVMMQILERFKSLPFTPRWLEGGKEALEGFRQLVEKRQISCYPMLVEASGKPVAQAEHTILVLEDRVEVTTL
;
A
#
# COMPACT_ATOMS: atom_id res chain seq x y z
N ALA A 1 -3.92 -1.54 -11.42
CA ALA A 1 -2.69 -0.81 -11.14
C ALA A 1 -2.86 -0.14 -9.78
N ASP A 2 -1.77 0.01 -9.04
CA ASP A 2 -1.70 0.72 -7.75
C ASP A 2 -0.87 2.01 -7.93
N THR A 3 -1.38 3.12 -7.42
CA THR A 3 -0.76 4.46 -7.60
C THR A 3 -1.36 5.44 -6.61
N ALA A 4 -0.55 6.42 -6.21
CA ALA A 4 -0.90 7.42 -5.21
C ALA A 4 -0.14 8.71 -5.47
N ILE A 5 -0.76 9.82 -5.07
CA ILE A 5 -0.16 11.15 -5.03
C ILE A 5 -0.51 11.82 -3.71
N THR A 6 0.33 12.74 -3.26
CA THR A 6 0.01 13.64 -2.16
C THR A 6 -0.52 14.95 -2.72
N VAL A 7 -1.66 15.41 -2.20
CA VAL A 7 -2.19 16.75 -2.46
C VAL A 7 -1.99 17.60 -1.21
N CYS A 8 -1.15 18.63 -1.31
CA CYS A 8 -0.90 19.57 -0.23
C CYS A 8 -1.94 20.68 -0.24
N LEU A 9 -2.69 20.82 0.86
CA LEU A 9 -3.60 21.96 1.06
C LEU A 9 -2.93 23.12 1.80
N SER A 10 -1.73 22.88 2.33
CA SER A 10 -0.91 23.88 3.01
C SER A 10 0.47 23.95 2.35
N PRO A 11 0.94 25.16 1.92
CA PRO A 11 2.18 25.31 1.17
C PRO A 11 3.44 24.82 1.89
N GLU A 12 3.45 24.81 3.22
CA GLU A 12 4.60 24.38 4.02
C GLU A 12 4.99 22.91 3.82
N TYR A 13 4.08 22.08 3.27
CA TYR A 13 4.32 20.65 3.03
C TYR A 13 4.65 20.31 1.57
N GLU A 14 4.69 21.29 0.66
CA GLU A 14 4.99 21.04 -0.76
C GLU A 14 6.37 20.41 -0.97
N PHE A 15 7.37 20.82 -0.17
CA PHE A 15 8.70 20.21 -0.23
C PHE A 15 8.72 18.74 0.22
N MET A 16 7.81 18.36 1.14
CA MET A 16 7.68 16.97 1.59
C MET A 16 7.05 16.10 0.49
N LYS A 17 6.04 16.62 -0.22
CA LYS A 17 5.49 16.00 -1.43
C LYS A 17 6.57 15.83 -2.50
N ALA A 18 7.32 16.88 -2.81
CA ALA A 18 8.39 16.85 -3.80
C ALA A 18 9.48 15.80 -3.45
N ALA A 19 9.76 15.60 -2.15
CA ALA A 19 10.68 14.56 -1.71
C ALA A 19 10.17 13.15 -2.00
N ALA A 20 8.87 12.88 -1.82
CA ALA A 20 8.27 11.59 -2.16
C ALA A 20 8.33 11.34 -3.69
N GLU A 21 7.99 12.34 -4.50
CA GLU A 21 8.02 12.27 -5.96
C GLU A 21 9.43 12.02 -6.50
N LYS A 22 10.44 12.76 -6.00
CA LYS A 22 11.84 12.55 -6.41
C LYS A 22 12.39 11.19 -5.97
N ALA A 23 12.02 10.72 -4.79
CA ALA A 23 12.43 9.39 -4.31
C ALA A 23 11.83 8.27 -5.18
N LEU A 24 10.58 8.45 -5.63
CA LEU A 24 9.92 7.52 -6.55
C LEU A 24 10.63 7.50 -7.90
N GLU A 25 10.92 8.69 -8.45
CA GLU A 25 11.65 8.84 -9.70
C GLU A 25 13.04 8.17 -9.64
N ALA A 26 13.79 8.41 -8.55
CA ALA A 26 15.11 7.80 -8.35
C ALA A 26 15.04 6.26 -8.32
N ALA A 27 14.03 5.69 -7.67
CA ALA A 27 13.82 4.25 -7.64
C ALA A 27 13.45 3.69 -9.02
N ILE A 28 12.53 4.34 -9.73
CA ILE A 28 12.10 3.92 -11.07
C ILE A 28 13.26 3.97 -12.07
N ASN A 29 14.07 5.04 -12.04
CA ASN A 29 15.24 5.18 -12.91
C ASN A 29 16.29 4.09 -12.66
N LEU A 30 16.36 3.54 -11.45
CA LEU A 30 17.24 2.43 -11.13
C LEU A 30 16.63 1.07 -11.50
N ALA A 31 15.30 0.96 -11.53
CA ALA A 31 14.60 -0.30 -11.72
C ALA A 31 14.87 -0.91 -13.10
N ARG A 32 15.35 -2.15 -13.09
CA ARG A 32 15.59 -2.98 -14.27
C ARG A 32 15.70 -4.45 -13.84
N PRO A 33 15.52 -5.41 -14.76
CA PRO A 33 15.64 -6.83 -14.44
C PRO A 33 16.95 -7.15 -13.72
N GLY A 34 16.88 -7.92 -12.65
CA GLY A 34 18.04 -8.34 -11.87
C GLY A 34 18.55 -7.32 -10.82
N VAL A 35 18.06 -6.08 -10.80
CA VAL A 35 18.34 -5.13 -9.71
C VAL A 35 17.75 -5.63 -8.40
N LYS A 36 18.51 -5.46 -7.31
CA LYS A 36 18.06 -5.87 -5.98
C LYS A 36 17.07 -4.84 -5.42
N VAL A 37 16.05 -5.32 -4.71
CA VAL A 37 15.07 -4.44 -4.04
C VAL A 37 15.74 -3.54 -2.99
N SER A 38 16.82 -4.01 -2.35
CA SER A 38 17.65 -3.22 -1.43
C SER A 38 18.34 -2.03 -2.09
N GLN A 39 18.67 -2.11 -3.39
CA GLN A 39 19.25 -0.99 -4.12
C GLN A 39 18.19 0.10 -4.37
N LEU A 40 16.95 -0.29 -4.64
CA LEU A 40 15.83 0.65 -4.75
C LEU A 40 15.60 1.37 -3.42
N GLY A 41 15.57 0.64 -2.31
CA GLY A 41 15.40 1.24 -0.98
C GLY A 41 16.54 2.16 -0.56
N ALA A 42 17.78 1.84 -0.93
CA ALA A 42 18.91 2.73 -0.72
C ALA A 42 18.77 4.04 -1.54
N ALA A 43 18.34 3.96 -2.80
CA ALA A 43 18.11 5.13 -3.64
C ALA A 43 16.98 6.02 -3.09
N ILE A 44 15.89 5.40 -2.63
CA ILE A 44 14.77 6.10 -1.96
C ILE A 44 15.28 6.83 -0.72
N GLN A 45 15.96 6.13 0.18
CA GLN A 45 16.47 6.71 1.43
C GLN A 45 17.41 7.88 1.17
N GLN A 46 18.41 7.70 0.30
CA GLN A 46 19.38 8.73 -0.01
C GLN A 46 18.71 9.99 -0.58
N THR A 47 17.70 9.82 -1.45
CA THR A 47 16.98 10.94 -2.04
C THR A 47 16.17 11.71 -0.98
N ILE A 48 15.46 10.99 -0.10
CA ILE A 48 14.65 11.60 0.96
C ILE A 48 15.54 12.34 1.97
N GLU A 49 16.62 11.70 2.43
CA GLU A 49 17.54 12.28 3.41
C GLU A 49 18.32 13.47 2.85
N ALA A 50 18.72 13.43 1.57
CA ALA A 50 19.40 14.56 0.90
C ALA A 50 18.50 15.80 0.77
N MET A 51 17.18 15.61 0.77
CA MET A 51 16.20 16.71 0.79
C MET A 51 15.85 17.17 2.20
N GLY A 52 16.51 16.63 3.23
CA GLY A 52 16.29 17.01 4.61
C GLY A 52 14.96 16.48 5.16
N PHE A 53 14.54 15.28 4.76
CA PHE A 53 13.36 14.59 5.29
C PHE A 53 13.72 13.19 5.80
N LYS A 54 12.73 12.46 6.34
CA LYS A 54 12.92 11.12 6.90
C LYS A 54 12.01 10.10 6.20
N PRO A 55 12.53 8.95 5.73
CA PRO A 55 11.69 7.88 5.19
C PRO A 55 10.94 7.13 6.30
N ILE A 56 9.74 6.62 5.99
CA ILE A 56 9.06 5.65 6.87
C ILE A 56 9.67 4.26 6.63
N ARG A 57 10.37 3.73 7.63
CA ARG A 57 11.19 2.51 7.48
C ARG A 57 10.42 1.19 7.46
N ASN A 58 9.21 1.15 8.03
CA ASN A 58 8.40 -0.06 8.16
C ASN A 58 7.12 -0.04 7.31
N LEU A 59 7.09 0.81 6.27
CA LEU A 59 6.08 0.83 5.23
C LEU A 59 6.81 0.84 3.89
N THR A 60 6.38 0.00 2.95
CA THR A 60 7.18 -0.40 1.79
C THR A 60 6.29 -0.64 0.60
N GLY A 61 6.84 -0.47 -0.61
CA GLY A 61 6.22 -1.00 -1.82
C GLY A 61 6.13 -2.52 -1.80
N HIS A 62 5.44 -3.08 -2.78
CA HIS A 62 5.16 -4.51 -2.81
C HIS A 62 5.01 -5.08 -4.22
N SER A 63 5.22 -6.38 -4.35
CA SER A 63 4.88 -7.10 -5.58
C SER A 63 3.36 -7.28 -5.70
N ILE A 64 2.85 -7.20 -6.93
CA ILE A 64 1.43 -7.29 -7.28
C ILE A 64 1.19 -8.56 -8.10
N GLY A 65 0.02 -9.18 -7.91
CA GLY A 65 -0.44 -10.33 -8.69
C GLY A 65 -1.92 -10.24 -9.06
N ARG A 66 -2.37 -11.18 -9.88
CA ARG A 66 -3.77 -11.21 -10.33
C ARG A 66 -4.71 -11.45 -9.13
N PHE A 67 -5.55 -10.46 -8.83
CA PHE A 67 -6.42 -10.42 -7.65
C PHE A 67 -5.69 -10.49 -6.30
N LEU A 68 -4.39 -10.23 -6.28
CA LEU A 68 -3.56 -10.22 -5.07
C LEU A 68 -2.75 -8.93 -5.06
N ILE A 69 -3.17 -7.98 -4.22
CA ILE A 69 -2.48 -6.69 -4.16
C ILE A 69 -1.08 -6.82 -3.56
N HIS A 70 -0.89 -7.70 -2.58
CA HIS A 70 0.42 -8.04 -2.02
C HIS A 70 0.76 -9.51 -2.29
N THR A 71 1.83 -9.79 -3.04
CA THR A 71 2.28 -11.16 -3.34
C THR A 71 3.54 -11.60 -2.58
N GLY A 72 4.06 -10.75 -1.68
CA GLY A 72 5.03 -11.14 -0.65
C GLY A 72 6.43 -10.57 -0.78
N LYS A 73 6.83 -10.02 -1.93
CA LYS A 73 8.06 -9.22 -2.01
C LYS A 73 7.77 -7.78 -1.63
N SER A 74 8.71 -7.15 -0.94
CA SER A 74 8.61 -5.74 -0.53
C SER A 74 9.70 -4.92 -1.20
N ILE A 75 9.37 -3.67 -1.55
CA ILE A 75 10.33 -2.66 -2.02
C ILE A 75 10.55 -1.69 -0.85
N PRO A 76 11.64 -1.83 -0.10
CA PRO A 76 11.84 -1.03 1.11
C PRO A 76 12.05 0.45 0.78
N ASN A 77 11.72 1.33 1.73
CA ASN A 77 12.01 2.77 1.66
C ASN A 77 13.32 3.16 2.36
N VAL A 78 14.03 2.17 2.87
CA VAL A 78 15.34 2.29 3.51
C VAL A 78 16.28 1.21 2.99
N ALA A 79 17.59 1.40 3.18
CA ALA A 79 18.58 0.36 2.96
C ALA A 79 18.19 -0.91 3.73
N SER A 80 18.20 -2.05 3.04
CA SER A 80 17.87 -3.35 3.62
C SER A 80 18.86 -4.42 3.16
N LEU A 81 18.88 -5.55 3.88
CA LEU A 81 19.69 -6.71 3.51
C LEU A 81 18.95 -7.66 2.55
N ASP A 82 17.77 -7.27 2.04
CA ASP A 82 17.00 -8.10 1.13
C ASP A 82 17.72 -8.25 -0.23
N GLY A 83 18.13 -9.48 -0.51
CA GLY A 83 18.81 -9.88 -1.74
C GLY A 83 17.87 -10.19 -2.91
N SER A 84 16.55 -10.10 -2.70
CA SER A 84 15.55 -10.31 -3.74
C SER A 84 15.77 -9.37 -4.90
N LYS A 85 15.53 -9.87 -6.11
CA LYS A 85 15.70 -9.14 -7.35
C LYS A 85 14.36 -8.96 -8.07
N LEU A 86 14.26 -7.87 -8.81
CA LEU A 86 13.23 -7.67 -9.82
C LEU A 86 13.38 -8.75 -10.90
N LYS A 87 12.32 -9.50 -11.21
CA LYS A 87 12.34 -10.53 -12.25
C LYS A 87 11.38 -10.17 -13.39
N PRO A 88 11.72 -10.50 -14.65
CA PRO A 88 10.80 -10.36 -15.77
C PRO A 88 9.43 -11.02 -15.49
N GLY A 89 8.37 -10.36 -15.93
CA GLY A 89 6.97 -10.78 -15.74
C GLY A 89 6.36 -10.38 -14.39
N GLU A 90 7.13 -9.81 -13.47
CA GLU A 90 6.62 -9.37 -12.16
C GLU A 90 6.16 -7.90 -12.20
N LEU A 91 5.11 -7.60 -11.42
CA LEU A 91 4.61 -6.24 -11.18
C LEU A 91 4.99 -5.80 -9.77
N TYR A 92 5.34 -4.52 -9.63
CA TYR A 92 5.66 -3.91 -8.34
C TYR A 92 5.02 -2.53 -8.20
N ALA A 93 4.41 -2.28 -7.04
CA ALA A 93 4.20 -0.95 -6.51
C ALA A 93 5.51 -0.44 -5.89
N ILE A 94 5.96 0.73 -6.31
CA ILE A 94 7.04 1.49 -5.65
C ILE A 94 6.38 2.70 -5.01
N GLU A 95 6.43 2.79 -3.69
CA GLU A 95 5.70 3.79 -2.88
C GLU A 95 6.58 4.34 -1.74
N PRO A 96 7.44 5.33 -2.02
CA PRO A 96 8.10 6.10 -0.98
C PRO A 96 7.11 6.82 -0.08
N PHE A 97 7.31 6.65 1.23
CA PHE A 97 6.65 7.44 2.28
C PHE A 97 7.67 8.32 2.99
N VAL A 98 7.37 9.61 3.06
CA VAL A 98 8.23 10.67 3.60
C VAL A 98 7.54 11.31 4.80
N THR A 99 8.30 11.59 5.85
CA THR A 99 7.86 12.38 7.00
C THR A 99 8.93 13.40 7.41
N LEU A 100 8.64 14.20 8.42
CA LEU A 100 9.50 15.27 8.89
C LEU A 100 10.77 14.73 9.58
N PRO A 101 11.88 15.49 9.58
CA PRO A 101 13.15 15.09 10.21
C PRO A 101 13.03 14.72 11.69
N GLU A 102 12.19 15.44 12.44
CA GLU A 102 11.96 15.21 13.86
C GLU A 102 10.93 14.09 14.14
N ALA A 103 10.33 13.50 13.10
CA ALA A 103 9.36 12.43 13.25
C ALA A 103 10.01 11.10 13.66
N GLU A 104 9.21 10.13 14.08
CA GLU A 104 9.71 8.80 14.44
C GLU A 104 10.18 8.00 13.21
N GLY A 105 9.61 8.29 12.02
CA GLY A 105 9.97 7.61 10.76
C GLY A 105 9.52 6.15 10.74
N ARG A 106 8.43 5.84 11.43
CA ARG A 106 7.77 4.54 11.44
C ARG A 106 6.27 4.72 11.69
N VAL A 107 5.48 3.76 11.22
CA VAL A 107 4.04 3.69 11.51
C VAL A 107 3.71 2.64 12.56
N PHE A 108 2.61 2.83 13.27
CA PHE A 108 1.97 1.77 14.06
C PHE A 108 0.55 1.53 13.58
N SER A 109 0.03 0.33 13.88
CA SER A 109 -1.37 -0.01 13.64
C SER A 109 -2.26 0.70 14.65
N GLY A 110 -2.99 1.70 14.19
CA GLY A 110 -4.03 2.38 14.95
C GLY A 110 -5.35 1.61 14.96
N PRO A 111 -6.47 2.30 15.24
CA PRO A 111 -7.80 1.71 15.19
C PRO A 111 -8.14 1.11 13.82
N CYS A 112 -9.14 0.23 13.84
CA CYS A 112 -9.74 -0.36 12.65
C CYS A 112 -10.18 0.73 11.66
N GLY A 113 -9.67 0.67 10.43
CA GLY A 113 -10.06 1.59 9.36
C GLY A 113 -11.33 1.15 8.64
N ASN A 114 -11.63 1.80 7.52
CA ASN A 114 -12.79 1.52 6.68
C ASN A 114 -12.50 0.51 5.55
N ILE A 115 -11.36 -0.20 5.59
CA ILE A 115 -10.92 -1.13 4.56
C ILE A 115 -10.84 -2.52 5.17
N TYR A 116 -11.39 -3.52 4.47
CA TYR A 116 -11.57 -4.88 4.96
C TYR A 116 -11.11 -5.89 3.92
N ARG A 117 -10.79 -7.09 4.39
CA ARG A 117 -10.50 -8.29 3.57
C ARG A 117 -11.29 -9.48 4.05
N VAL A 118 -11.53 -10.42 3.14
CA VAL A 118 -12.04 -11.75 3.48
C VAL A 118 -10.94 -12.57 4.13
N VAL A 119 -11.23 -13.14 5.31
CA VAL A 119 -10.35 -14.09 6.01
C VAL A 119 -10.86 -15.52 5.79
N LYS A 120 -12.19 -15.71 5.84
CA LYS A 120 -12.84 -17.00 5.64
C LYS A 120 -13.86 -16.89 4.50
N PRO A 121 -13.53 -17.35 3.28
CA PRO A 121 -14.38 -17.21 2.09
C PRO A 121 -15.51 -18.25 2.08
N LYS A 122 -16.30 -18.28 3.16
CA LYS A 122 -17.42 -19.20 3.33
C LYS A 122 -18.66 -18.40 3.76
N PRO A 123 -19.71 -18.32 2.93
CA PRO A 123 -20.97 -17.71 3.33
C PRO A 123 -21.56 -18.39 4.57
N PRO A 124 -21.96 -17.62 5.61
CA PRO A 124 -22.72 -18.18 6.73
C PRO A 124 -24.11 -18.66 6.28
N LYS A 125 -24.84 -19.31 7.18
CA LYS A 125 -26.22 -19.77 6.91
C LYS A 125 -27.26 -18.66 7.14
N GLN A 126 -27.00 -17.76 8.09
CA GLN A 126 -27.97 -16.76 8.52
C GLN A 126 -27.89 -15.48 7.67
N GLU A 127 -29.06 -14.93 7.34
CA GLU A 127 -29.18 -13.55 6.86
C GLU A 127 -29.10 -12.56 8.04
N PRO A 128 -28.67 -11.30 7.81
CA PRO A 128 -28.21 -10.75 6.52
C PRO A 128 -26.73 -11.03 6.20
N ALA A 129 -25.97 -11.71 7.08
CA ALA A 129 -24.55 -11.96 6.87
C ALA A 129 -24.22 -12.82 5.63
N ARG A 130 -25.12 -13.74 5.26
CA ARG A 130 -24.96 -14.61 4.10
C ARG A 130 -24.99 -13.82 2.80
N SER A 131 -26.02 -13.00 2.58
CA SER A 131 -26.12 -12.15 1.39
C SER A 131 -24.93 -11.19 1.26
N VAL A 132 -24.49 -10.58 2.36
CA VAL A 132 -23.30 -9.71 2.36
C VAL A 132 -22.03 -10.46 1.97
N MET A 133 -21.78 -11.65 2.53
CA MET A 133 -20.59 -12.45 2.15
C MET A 133 -20.64 -12.88 0.68
N MET A 134 -21.81 -13.26 0.17
CA MET A 134 -21.97 -13.60 -1.25
C MET A 134 -21.64 -12.39 -2.14
N GLN A 135 -22.19 -11.22 -1.81
CA GLN A 135 -21.90 -9.97 -2.51
C GLN A 135 -20.40 -9.65 -2.52
N ILE A 136 -19.72 -9.80 -1.37
CA ILE A 136 -18.28 -9.55 -1.26
C ILE A 136 -17.48 -10.50 -2.16
N LEU A 137 -17.78 -11.81 -2.12
CA LEU A 137 -17.05 -12.82 -2.88
C LEU A 137 -17.25 -12.67 -4.39
N GLU A 138 -18.47 -12.33 -4.81
CA GLU A 138 -18.80 -12.13 -6.22
C GLU A 138 -18.15 -10.86 -6.78
N ARG A 139 -18.27 -9.74 -6.05
CA ARG A 139 -17.82 -8.42 -6.55
C ARG A 139 -16.33 -8.16 -6.34
N PHE A 140 -15.79 -8.53 -5.18
CA PHE A 140 -14.44 -8.15 -4.77
C PHE A 140 -13.46 -9.32 -4.76
N LYS A 141 -13.95 -10.57 -4.73
CA LYS A 141 -13.13 -11.78 -4.67
C LYS A 141 -12.19 -11.74 -3.46
N SER A 142 -10.87 -11.65 -3.69
CA SER A 142 -9.82 -11.53 -2.68
C SER A 142 -9.33 -10.09 -2.47
N LEU A 143 -9.85 -9.12 -3.22
CA LEU A 143 -9.41 -7.73 -3.12
C LEU A 143 -9.97 -7.07 -1.86
N PRO A 144 -9.24 -6.09 -1.29
CA PRO A 144 -9.78 -5.25 -0.22
C PRO A 144 -11.05 -4.51 -0.66
N PHE A 145 -11.95 -4.27 0.29
CA PHE A 145 -13.20 -3.56 0.07
C PHE A 145 -13.56 -2.65 1.24
N THR A 146 -14.56 -1.78 1.07
CA THR A 146 -15.08 -0.90 2.13
C THR A 146 -16.58 -1.14 2.33
N PRO A 147 -17.13 -1.06 3.56
CA PRO A 147 -18.56 -1.22 3.80
C PRO A 147 -19.41 -0.20 3.02
N ARG A 148 -18.83 0.94 2.63
CA ARG A 148 -19.50 1.95 1.79
C ARG A 148 -19.92 1.41 0.41
N TRP A 149 -19.27 0.36 -0.09
CA TRP A 149 -19.61 -0.23 -1.39
C TRP A 149 -20.69 -1.32 -1.31
N LEU A 150 -21.11 -1.70 -0.10
CA LEU A 150 -22.16 -2.69 0.10
C LEU A 150 -23.52 -2.10 -0.24
N GLU A 151 -24.36 -2.91 -0.88
CA GLU A 151 -25.73 -2.52 -1.24
C GLU A 151 -26.70 -3.12 -0.22
N GLY A 152 -27.85 -2.48 0.01
CA GLY A 152 -28.84 -2.93 1.01
C GLY A 152 -28.86 -2.10 2.30
N GLY A 153 -28.07 -1.03 2.38
CA GLY A 153 -28.18 -0.03 3.44
C GLY A 153 -28.00 -0.60 4.86
N LYS A 154 -28.98 -0.36 5.74
CA LYS A 154 -28.91 -0.76 7.15
C LYS A 154 -28.79 -2.27 7.35
N GLU A 155 -29.48 -3.06 6.53
CA GLU A 155 -29.46 -4.53 6.62
C GLU A 155 -28.08 -5.10 6.23
N ALA A 156 -27.47 -4.54 5.18
CA ALA A 156 -26.12 -4.91 4.78
C ALA A 156 -25.07 -4.53 5.82
N LEU A 157 -25.21 -3.36 6.46
CA LEU A 157 -24.33 -2.96 7.57
C LEU A 157 -24.46 -3.89 8.77
N GLU A 158 -25.66 -4.41 9.05
CA GLU A 158 -25.86 -5.40 10.11
C GLU A 158 -25.18 -6.73 9.77
N GLY A 159 -25.38 -7.23 8.54
CA GLY A 159 -24.72 -8.45 8.07
C GLY A 159 -23.20 -8.33 8.07
N PHE A 160 -22.70 -7.15 7.68
CA PHE A 160 -21.29 -6.81 7.76
C PHE A 160 -20.73 -6.89 9.19
N ARG A 161 -21.41 -6.31 10.19
CA ARG A 161 -20.98 -6.39 11.60
C ARG A 161 -20.88 -7.84 12.07
N GLN A 162 -21.88 -8.66 11.75
CA GLN A 162 -21.89 -10.08 12.09
C GLN A 162 -20.70 -10.83 11.46
N LEU A 163 -20.29 -10.48 10.24
CA LEU A 163 -19.11 -11.07 9.59
C LEU A 163 -17.80 -10.63 10.28
N VAL A 164 -17.70 -9.39 10.75
CA VAL A 164 -16.56 -8.89 11.55
C VAL A 164 -16.47 -9.62 12.88
N GLU A 165 -17.57 -9.71 13.63
CA GLU A 165 -17.65 -10.39 14.93
C GLU A 165 -17.22 -11.86 14.85
N LYS A 166 -17.67 -12.55 13.79
CA LYS A 166 -17.30 -13.95 13.50
C LYS A 166 -15.90 -14.11 12.90
N ARG A 167 -15.16 -13.01 12.71
CA ARG A 167 -13.82 -12.97 12.09
C ARG A 167 -13.80 -13.63 10.71
N GLN A 168 -14.89 -13.52 9.96
CA GLN A 168 -14.97 -13.96 8.57
C GLN A 168 -14.37 -12.92 7.63
N ILE A 169 -14.46 -11.66 8.02
CA ILE A 169 -13.74 -10.52 7.44
C ILE A 169 -12.94 -9.82 8.53
N SER A 170 -11.88 -9.12 8.15
CA SER A 170 -11.01 -8.37 9.07
C SER A 170 -10.67 -7.03 8.45
N CYS A 171 -10.58 -5.98 9.27
CA CYS A 171 -10.10 -4.69 8.77
C CYS A 171 -8.60 -4.66 8.61
N TYR A 172 -8.17 -3.78 7.71
CA TYR A 172 -6.85 -3.19 7.72
C TYR A 172 -6.87 -2.03 8.75
N PRO A 173 -5.99 -2.05 9.76
CA PRO A 173 -5.86 -0.95 10.68
C PRO A 173 -5.34 0.29 9.95
N MET A 174 -5.70 1.48 10.45
CA MET A 174 -5.05 2.70 9.99
C MET A 174 -3.58 2.66 10.37
N LEU A 175 -2.70 3.04 9.43
CA LEU A 175 -1.28 3.18 9.70
C LEU A 175 -0.99 4.64 10.02
N VAL A 176 -0.49 4.89 11.23
CA VAL A 176 -0.28 6.25 11.75
C VAL A 176 1.19 6.43 12.07
N GLU A 177 1.79 7.53 11.61
CA GLU A 177 3.16 7.91 11.95
C GLU A 177 3.29 8.06 13.48
N ALA A 178 4.34 7.47 14.06
CA ALA A 178 4.38 7.21 15.50
C ALA A 178 4.54 8.45 16.40
N SER A 179 5.00 9.60 15.87
CA SER A 179 4.95 10.89 16.58
C SER A 179 3.82 11.79 16.12
N GLY A 180 2.91 11.27 15.28
CA GLY A 180 1.74 12.00 14.77
C GLY A 180 2.10 13.07 13.74
N LYS A 181 3.31 13.02 13.17
CA LYS A 181 3.77 14.00 12.19
C LYS A 181 3.17 13.71 10.80
N PRO A 182 3.08 14.73 9.93
CA PRO A 182 2.59 14.55 8.56
C PRO A 182 3.40 13.53 7.77
N VAL A 183 2.74 12.93 6.78
CA VAL A 183 3.33 11.96 5.85
C VAL A 183 2.95 12.35 4.41
N ALA A 184 3.92 12.31 3.50
CA ALA A 184 3.69 12.35 2.06
C ALA A 184 4.01 10.99 1.42
N GLN A 185 3.28 10.66 0.36
CA GLN A 185 3.45 9.49 -0.48
C GLN A 185 3.41 9.88 -1.97
N ALA A 186 4.19 9.17 -2.77
CA ALA A 186 4.01 9.07 -4.21
C ALA A 186 4.13 7.59 -4.59
N GLU A 187 3.37 7.12 -5.58
CA GLU A 187 3.42 5.71 -5.97
C GLU A 187 3.13 5.48 -7.44
N HIS A 188 3.89 4.55 -8.03
CA HIS A 188 3.60 4.00 -9.35
C HIS A 188 3.72 2.47 -9.36
N THR A 189 2.92 1.85 -10.24
CA THR A 189 3.09 0.45 -10.61
C THR A 189 4.02 0.30 -11.81
N ILE A 190 5.06 -0.53 -11.67
CA ILE A 190 5.96 -0.93 -12.76
C ILE A 190 5.74 -2.39 -13.17
N LEU A 191 5.87 -2.67 -14.47
CA LEU A 191 6.02 -4.00 -15.05
C LEU A 191 7.48 -4.23 -15.42
N VAL A 192 8.06 -5.31 -14.93
CA VAL A 192 9.43 -5.71 -15.28
C VAL A 192 9.39 -6.59 -16.53
N LEU A 193 9.98 -6.14 -17.63
CA LEU A 193 10.13 -6.90 -18.87
C LEU A 193 11.52 -7.55 -18.93
N GLU A 194 11.89 -8.19 -20.04
CA GLU A 194 13.20 -8.86 -20.16
C GLU A 194 14.38 -7.88 -20.22
N ASP A 195 14.18 -6.70 -20.81
CA ASP A 195 15.22 -5.71 -21.11
C ASP A 195 14.98 -4.34 -20.46
N ARG A 196 13.77 -4.07 -19.96
CA ARG A 196 13.35 -2.77 -19.42
C ARG A 196 12.31 -2.89 -18.32
N VAL A 197 11.91 -1.75 -17.76
CA VAL A 197 10.69 -1.61 -16.96
C VAL A 197 9.71 -0.69 -17.67
N GLU A 198 8.42 -0.94 -17.53
CA GLU A 198 7.34 -0.08 -18.00
C GLU A 198 6.56 0.45 -16.81
N VAL A 199 6.40 1.78 -16.73
CA VAL A 199 5.55 2.39 -15.70
C VAL A 199 4.12 2.41 -16.24
N THR A 200 3.22 1.70 -15.57
CA THR A 200 1.84 1.46 -16.04
C THR A 200 0.83 2.54 -15.63
N THR A 201 1.30 3.57 -14.93
CA THR A 201 0.47 4.57 -14.23
C THR A 201 0.94 6.00 -14.47
N LEU A 202 1.77 6.22 -15.49
CA LEU A 202 2.10 7.55 -16.02
C LEU A 202 1.04 8.01 -17.04
#